data_AF-A0A930J238-F1
#
_entry.id   AF-A0A930J238-F1
#
_cell.length_a   1.000
_cell.length_b   1.000
_cell.length_c   1.000
_cell.angle_alpha   90.00
_cell.angle_beta   90.00
_cell.angle_gamma   90.00
#
_symmetry.space_group_name_H-M   'P 1'
#
loop_
_entity.id
_entity.type
_entity.pdbx_description
1 polymer ?
#
loop_
_entity_poly.entity_id
_entity_poly.type
_entity_poly.pdbx_seq_one_letter_code
_entity_poly.pdbx_strand_id
1 'polypeptide(L)'
;GILYVALSQMKAAYTCEAGAYVALIDTKTDKPIKVVSDPRVSMASGESPAGDPFIDEKGDIYFYCVAMFGYQPGVKEGFLRIKKGETDFDKSYCFTLADVNLVGVKGNKTSYAYMKVYGGNGKVYAYLNIPGAASNPPDYVHDKCFQPFEINLYNKSCTKLDLSATTGWAATLCKSGNDIIFGMSTDQGMGYSVYHPATATYEILKVKTSGAPYFVHELR
;
A
#
# COMPACT_ATOMS: atom_id res chain seq x y z
N GLY A 1 -20.06 10.91 -14.85
CA GLY A 1 -19.54 9.78 -14.06
C GLY A 1 -19.54 10.19 -12.61
N ILE A 2 -18.99 9.36 -11.73
CA ILE A 2 -18.77 9.71 -10.33
C ILE A 2 -17.26 9.79 -10.11
N LEU A 3 -16.79 10.93 -9.60
CA LEU A 3 -15.44 11.06 -9.07
C LEU A 3 -15.46 10.67 -7.59
N TYR A 4 -14.60 9.73 -7.20
CA TYR A 4 -14.44 9.28 -5.82
C TYR A 4 -13.21 9.96 -5.23
N VAL A 5 -13.42 10.88 -4.29
CA VAL A 5 -12.37 11.64 -3.63
C VAL A 5 -12.16 11.06 -2.24
N ALA A 6 -11.08 10.30 -2.07
CA ALA A 6 -10.70 9.80 -0.76
C ALA A 6 -10.24 10.95 0.14
N LEU A 7 -10.74 10.99 1.37
CA LEU A 7 -10.54 12.12 2.28
C LEU A 7 -9.53 11.79 3.37
N SER A 8 -8.65 12.76 3.64
CA SER A 8 -7.77 12.76 4.80
C SER A 8 -8.32 13.69 5.86
N GLN A 9 -8.58 13.16 7.05
CA GLN A 9 -9.09 13.95 8.17
C GLN A 9 -8.14 13.78 9.34
N MET A 10 -7.38 14.84 9.63
CA MET A 10 -6.40 14.89 10.70
C MET A 10 -6.87 15.81 11.83
N LYS A 11 -6.62 15.41 13.07
CA LYS A 11 -6.81 16.23 14.28
C LYS A 11 -5.56 17.03 14.62
N ALA A 12 -4.40 16.40 14.43
CA ALA A 12 -3.08 16.94 14.73
C ALA A 12 -2.03 16.13 13.94
N ALA A 13 -0.76 16.53 14.06
CA ALA A 13 0.35 15.72 13.55
C ALA A 13 0.26 14.29 14.10
N TYR A 14 0.34 13.30 13.22
CA TYR A 14 0.21 11.88 13.57
C TYR A 14 -1.07 11.48 14.31
N THR A 15 -2.15 12.24 14.13
CA THR A 15 -3.46 11.92 14.71
C THR A 15 -4.56 12.12 13.66
N CYS A 16 -5.22 11.04 13.23
CA CYS A 16 -6.36 11.06 12.33
C CYS A 16 -7.71 10.97 13.06
N GLU A 17 -8.76 11.41 12.36
CA GLU A 17 -10.14 11.03 12.71
C GLU A 17 -10.32 9.52 12.59
N ALA A 18 -11.24 8.98 13.40
CA ALA A 18 -11.63 7.57 13.27
C ALA A 18 -12.55 7.40 12.06
N GLY A 19 -12.33 6.33 11.29
CA GLY A 19 -13.12 6.04 10.10
C GLY A 19 -12.43 6.48 8.80
N ALA A 20 -12.81 5.79 7.73
CA ALA A 20 -12.41 6.09 6.37
C ALA A 20 -13.56 6.79 5.66
N TYR A 21 -13.27 7.81 4.87
CA TYR A 21 -14.27 8.67 4.24
C TYR A 21 -13.94 8.93 2.77
N VAL A 22 -14.96 8.84 1.91
CA VAL A 22 -14.84 9.12 0.47
C VAL A 22 -16.00 10.01 0.05
N ALA A 23 -15.71 11.15 -0.56
CA ALA A 23 -16.71 12.03 -1.17
C ALA A 23 -16.97 11.59 -2.61
N LEU A 24 -18.25 11.50 -2.99
CA LEU A 24 -18.68 11.22 -4.35
C LEU A 24 -19.13 12.53 -4.99
N ILE A 25 -18.55 12.86 -6.14
CA ILE A 25 -18.87 14.09 -6.90
C ILE A 25 -19.40 13.68 -8.27
N ASP A 26 -20.55 14.25 -8.65
CA ASP A 26 -21.08 14.07 -10.00
C ASP A 26 -20.24 14.89 -10.99
N THR A 27 -19.59 14.21 -11.94
CA THR A 27 -18.66 14.87 -12.88
C THR A 27 -19.34 15.62 -14.02
N LYS A 28 -20.67 15.66 -14.08
CA LYS A 28 -21.41 16.48 -15.06
C LYS A 28 -21.85 17.80 -14.45
N THR A 29 -22.15 17.80 -13.16
CA THR A 29 -22.70 18.96 -12.44
C THR A 29 -21.70 19.61 -11.49
N ASP A 30 -20.57 18.94 -11.23
CA ASP A 30 -19.56 19.32 -10.23
C ASP A 30 -20.13 19.48 -8.81
N LYS A 31 -21.22 18.76 -8.52
CA LYS A 31 -21.89 18.80 -7.22
C LYS A 31 -21.59 17.56 -6.38
N PRO A 32 -21.45 17.70 -5.05
CA PRO A 32 -21.38 16.56 -4.15
C PRO A 32 -22.67 15.73 -4.24
N ILE A 33 -22.51 14.42 -4.36
CA ILE A 33 -23.61 13.44 -4.28
C ILE A 33 -23.81 13.07 -2.81
N LYS A 34 -22.75 12.53 -2.17
CA LYS A 34 -22.72 12.14 -0.76
C LYS A 34 -21.29 11.93 -0.30
N VAL A 35 -21.11 11.82 1.01
CA VAL A 35 -19.91 11.26 1.64
C VAL A 35 -20.26 9.89 2.18
N VAL A 36 -19.46 8.88 1.85
CA VAL A 36 -19.58 7.54 2.42
C VAL A 36 -18.46 7.29 3.40
N SER A 37 -18.75 6.50 4.42
CA SER A 37 -17.81 6.23 5.50
C SER A 37 -17.82 4.76 5.93
N ASP A 38 -16.68 4.26 6.39
CA ASP A 38 -16.56 2.96 7.04
C ASP A 38 -15.74 3.09 8.34
N PRO A 39 -16.30 2.71 9.50
CA PRO A 39 -15.62 2.87 10.78
C PRO A 39 -14.58 1.78 11.08
N ARG A 40 -14.48 0.73 10.25
CA ARG A 40 -13.59 -0.42 10.52
C ARG A 40 -12.12 -0.09 10.34
N VAL A 41 -11.80 0.92 9.53
CA VAL A 41 -10.44 1.40 9.23
C VAL A 41 -10.41 2.92 9.18
N SER A 42 -9.22 3.53 9.16
CA SER A 42 -9.08 5.00 9.18
C SER A 42 -8.14 5.54 8.12
N MET A 43 -8.42 6.78 7.67
CA MET A 43 -7.58 7.57 6.76
C MET A 43 -7.44 6.97 5.35
N ALA A 44 -8.50 7.14 4.54
CA ALA A 44 -8.57 6.67 3.15
C ALA A 44 -7.65 7.42 2.17
N SER A 45 -7.06 8.54 2.59
CA SER A 45 -6.19 9.41 1.78
C SER A 45 -5.30 10.30 2.66
N GLY A 46 -4.39 11.04 2.02
CA GLY A 46 -3.74 12.24 2.56
C GLY A 46 -2.25 12.14 2.87
N GLU A 47 -1.73 10.93 2.95
CA GLU A 47 -0.31 10.72 3.20
C GLU A 47 0.18 9.58 2.30
N SER A 48 1.35 9.75 1.68
CA SER A 48 2.09 8.57 1.20
C SER A 48 2.39 7.74 2.44
N PRO A 49 1.80 6.54 2.61
CA PRO A 49 1.49 5.54 1.58
C PRO A 49 0.03 5.15 1.37
N ALA A 50 -0.97 5.87 1.91
CA ALA A 50 -2.39 5.60 1.64
C ALA A 50 -2.67 5.55 0.13
N GLY A 51 -2.00 6.43 -0.63
CA GLY A 51 -1.96 6.43 -2.10
C GLY A 51 -3.33 6.60 -2.78
N ASP A 52 -3.32 6.56 -4.11
CA ASP A 52 -4.56 6.67 -4.88
C ASP A 52 -5.37 5.37 -4.87
N PRO A 53 -6.71 5.45 -4.92
CA PRO A 53 -7.54 4.29 -5.16
C PRO A 53 -7.29 3.69 -6.54
N PHE A 54 -7.54 2.40 -6.69
CA PHE A 54 -7.40 1.69 -7.97
C PHE A 54 -8.63 0.84 -8.26
N ILE A 55 -8.79 0.48 -9.53
CA ILE A 55 -9.91 -0.32 -10.03
C ILE A 55 -9.36 -1.66 -10.49
N ASP A 56 -10.04 -2.75 -10.10
CA ASP A 56 -9.70 -4.10 -10.56
C ASP A 56 -10.40 -4.47 -11.87
N GLU A 57 -10.16 -5.67 -12.40
CA GLU A 57 -10.77 -6.12 -13.65
C GLU A 57 -12.29 -6.34 -13.53
N LYS A 58 -12.83 -6.47 -12.31
CA LYS A 58 -14.28 -6.57 -12.04
C LYS A 58 -14.95 -5.20 -12.03
N GLY A 59 -14.16 -4.11 -12.04
CA GLY A 59 -14.62 -2.73 -11.92
C GLY A 59 -14.89 -2.30 -10.48
N ASP A 60 -14.45 -3.08 -9.51
CA ASP A 60 -14.51 -2.72 -8.09
C ASP A 60 -13.40 -1.70 -7.77
N ILE A 61 -13.73 -0.67 -6.99
CA ILE A 61 -12.79 0.36 -6.55
C ILE A 61 -12.26 -0.02 -5.17
N TYR A 62 -10.94 -0.04 -5.02
CA TYR A 62 -10.26 -0.34 -3.76
C TYR A 62 -9.57 0.89 -3.17
N PHE A 63 -9.68 1.03 -1.86
CA PHE A 63 -9.10 2.13 -1.09
C PHE A 63 -8.24 1.55 0.02
N TYR A 64 -6.96 1.92 0.07
CA TYR A 64 -6.11 1.56 1.19
C TYR A 64 -6.12 2.66 2.24
N CYS A 65 -6.53 2.31 3.45
CA CYS A 65 -6.64 3.21 4.57
C CYS A 65 -5.43 2.96 5.49
N VAL A 66 -4.50 3.92 5.62
CA VAL A 66 -3.19 3.66 6.27
C VAL A 66 -3.23 3.78 7.80
N ALA A 67 -4.28 4.37 8.37
CA ALA A 67 -4.47 4.52 9.82
C ALA A 67 -3.24 5.05 10.57
N MET A 68 -2.69 6.13 10.03
CA MET A 68 -1.57 6.87 10.62
C MET A 68 -0.35 5.99 10.91
N PHE A 69 -0.03 5.10 9.97
CA PHE A 69 1.13 4.22 9.99
C PHE A 69 1.20 3.28 11.22
N GLY A 70 0.07 3.09 11.92
CA GLY A 70 0.02 2.37 13.20
C GLY A 70 0.55 3.16 14.40
N TYR A 71 0.90 4.44 14.26
CA TYR A 71 1.37 5.27 15.38
C TYR A 71 0.25 5.69 16.33
N GLN A 72 -0.98 5.84 15.83
CA GLN A 72 -2.11 6.18 16.66
C GLN A 72 -2.77 4.91 17.24
N PRO A 73 -2.87 4.77 18.57
CA PRO A 73 -3.60 3.66 19.17
C PRO A 73 -5.09 3.68 18.82
N GLY A 74 -5.67 2.49 18.59
CA GLY A 74 -7.11 2.32 18.42
C GLY A 74 -7.66 2.54 17.01
N VAL A 75 -6.84 2.97 16.04
CA VAL A 75 -7.19 3.00 14.62
C VAL A 75 -6.56 1.83 13.88
N LYS A 76 -7.20 1.37 12.80
CA LYS A 76 -6.77 0.20 12.03
C LYS A 76 -6.62 0.54 10.56
N GLU A 77 -5.56 0.02 9.96
CA GLU A 77 -5.34 0.10 8.51
C GLU A 77 -6.14 -0.97 7.78
N GLY A 78 -6.33 -0.81 6.47
CA GLY A 78 -6.83 -1.89 5.62
C GLY A 78 -7.41 -1.43 4.30
N PHE A 79 -7.72 -2.42 3.45
CA PHE A 79 -8.41 -2.23 2.18
C PHE A 79 -9.92 -2.25 2.37
N LEU A 80 -10.57 -1.21 1.84
CA LEU A 80 -12.00 -1.13 1.62
C LEU A 80 -12.31 -1.28 0.13
N ARG A 81 -13.56 -1.59 -0.17
CA ARG A 81 -14.06 -1.78 -1.53
C ARG A 81 -15.40 -1.09 -1.74
N ILE A 82 -15.58 -0.48 -2.90
CA ILE A 82 -16.90 -0.14 -3.46
C ILE A 82 -17.07 -0.99 -4.73
N LYS A 83 -18.16 -1.77 -4.81
CA LYS A 83 -18.38 -2.65 -5.96
C LYS A 83 -18.73 -1.85 -7.22
N LYS A 84 -18.47 -2.41 -8.39
CA LYS A 84 -18.90 -1.83 -9.67
C LYS A 84 -20.40 -1.52 -9.65
N GLY A 85 -20.75 -0.26 -9.93
CA GLY A 85 -22.13 0.21 -9.97
C GLY A 85 -22.74 0.53 -8.61
N GLU A 86 -22.03 0.27 -7.51
CA GLU A 86 -22.43 0.70 -6.17
C GLU A 86 -21.79 2.04 -5.80
N THR A 87 -22.35 2.68 -4.76
CA THR A 87 -21.88 3.98 -4.27
C THR A 87 -21.59 3.97 -2.77
N ASP A 88 -21.79 2.84 -2.09
CA ASP A 88 -21.51 2.63 -0.68
C ASP A 88 -20.37 1.61 -0.51
N PHE A 89 -19.65 1.68 0.60
CA PHE A 89 -18.66 0.65 0.92
C PHE A 89 -19.32 -0.71 1.10
N ASP A 90 -18.67 -1.73 0.55
CA ASP A 90 -19.09 -3.11 0.70
C ASP A 90 -18.89 -3.57 2.16
N LYS A 91 -20.01 -3.70 2.87
CA LYS A 91 -20.02 -4.13 4.28
C LYS A 91 -19.42 -5.53 4.47
N SER A 92 -19.44 -6.39 3.45
CA SER A 92 -18.82 -7.73 3.50
C SER A 92 -17.30 -7.72 3.29
N TYR A 93 -16.74 -6.61 2.82
CA TYR A 93 -15.33 -6.48 2.50
C TYR A 93 -14.62 -5.45 3.37
N CYS A 94 -13.70 -5.94 4.19
CA CYS A 94 -12.61 -5.18 4.79
C CYS A 94 -11.44 -6.14 4.90
N PHE A 95 -10.25 -5.70 4.51
CA PHE A 95 -9.03 -6.51 4.59
C PHE A 95 -7.89 -5.72 5.24
N THR A 96 -7.66 -6.04 6.50
CA THR A 96 -6.56 -5.56 7.34
C THR A 96 -5.34 -6.47 7.17
N LEU A 97 -4.18 -5.88 6.92
CA LEU A 97 -2.92 -6.61 6.79
C LEU A 97 -2.35 -7.01 8.15
N ALA A 98 -2.63 -6.22 9.19
CA ALA A 98 -2.23 -6.52 10.57
C ALA A 98 -2.82 -7.84 11.13
N ASP A 99 -3.92 -8.33 10.55
CA ASP A 99 -4.56 -9.59 10.94
C ASP A 99 -3.98 -10.82 10.21
N VAL A 100 -3.07 -10.61 9.24
CA VAL A 100 -2.39 -11.69 8.53
C VAL A 100 -1.13 -12.10 9.27
N ASN A 101 -0.95 -13.40 9.51
CA ASN A 101 0.32 -13.94 9.98
C ASN A 101 1.34 -13.95 8.84
N LEU A 102 2.22 -12.95 8.80
CA LEU A 102 3.22 -12.77 7.74
C LEU A 102 4.39 -13.75 7.96
N VAL A 103 4.41 -14.83 7.20
CA VAL A 103 5.50 -15.82 7.28
C VAL A 103 6.81 -15.24 6.73
N GLY A 104 7.91 -15.49 7.44
CA GLY A 104 9.26 -15.14 6.97
C GLY A 104 9.72 -13.71 7.26
N VAL A 105 9.08 -13.02 8.22
CA VAL A 105 9.49 -11.69 8.73
C VAL A 105 9.52 -11.68 10.25
N LYS A 106 10.38 -10.85 10.85
CA LYS A 106 10.53 -10.78 12.31
C LYS A 106 9.25 -10.27 12.98
N GLY A 107 8.69 -11.08 13.89
CA GLY A 107 7.43 -10.78 14.59
C GLY A 107 6.16 -11.15 13.82
N ASN A 108 6.28 -11.68 12.59
CA ASN A 108 5.19 -12.17 11.75
C ASN A 108 4.02 -11.19 11.51
N LYS A 109 4.27 -9.88 11.62
CA LYS A 109 3.25 -8.83 11.50
C LYS A 109 3.78 -7.62 10.74
N THR A 110 2.85 -6.88 10.14
CA THR A 110 3.09 -5.56 9.57
C THR A 110 2.38 -4.50 10.41
N SER A 111 2.84 -3.25 10.30
CA SER A 111 2.09 -2.10 10.80
C SER A 111 1.23 -1.42 9.73
N TYR A 112 1.70 -1.40 8.48
CA TYR A 112 1.00 -0.80 7.33
C TYR A 112 1.67 -1.24 6.01
N ALA A 113 0.95 -1.12 4.90
CA ALA A 113 1.53 -1.13 3.57
C ALA A 113 2.06 0.27 3.23
N TYR A 114 3.33 0.29 2.82
CA TYR A 114 3.99 1.44 2.24
C TYR A 114 3.73 1.51 0.73
N MET A 115 4.65 2.09 -0.07
CA MET A 115 4.55 2.17 -1.54
C MET A 115 3.96 0.89 -2.13
N LYS A 116 2.92 1.05 -2.96
CA LYS A 116 2.12 -0.05 -3.50
C LYS A 116 1.65 0.24 -4.91
N VAL A 117 1.48 -0.81 -5.71
CA VAL A 117 0.93 -0.74 -7.06
C VAL A 117 0.00 -1.92 -7.31
N TYR A 118 -1.11 -1.66 -8.00
CA TYR A 118 -1.99 -2.73 -8.45
C TYR A 118 -1.37 -3.47 -9.64
N GLY A 119 -1.08 -4.76 -9.46
CA GLY A 119 -0.47 -5.63 -10.46
C GLY A 119 -1.46 -6.21 -11.46
N GLY A 120 -2.72 -6.37 -11.05
CA GLY A 120 -3.78 -7.06 -11.80
C GLY A 120 -4.20 -8.36 -11.13
N ASN A 121 -5.34 -8.92 -11.54
CA ASN A 121 -5.91 -10.17 -11.03
C ASN A 121 -6.09 -10.18 -9.50
N GLY A 122 -6.51 -9.04 -8.94
CA GLY A 122 -6.68 -8.85 -7.50
C GLY A 122 -5.38 -8.80 -6.70
N LYS A 123 -4.21 -8.67 -7.35
CA LYS A 123 -2.91 -8.60 -6.69
C LYS A 123 -2.41 -7.17 -6.59
N VAL A 124 -1.98 -6.79 -5.40
CA VAL A 124 -1.25 -5.57 -5.10
C VAL A 124 0.16 -5.95 -4.70
N TYR A 125 1.15 -5.26 -5.24
CA TYR A 125 2.53 -5.39 -4.80
C TYR A 125 2.84 -4.21 -3.90
N ALA A 126 3.53 -4.44 -2.78
CA ALA A 126 3.82 -3.39 -1.83
C ALA A 126 5.10 -3.70 -1.02
N TYR A 127 5.66 -2.65 -0.44
CA TYR A 127 6.50 -2.80 0.75
C TYR A 127 5.61 -2.80 2.00
N LEU A 128 5.77 -3.78 2.88
CA LEU A 128 5.14 -3.77 4.21
C LEU A 128 6.17 -3.31 5.24
N ASN A 129 5.77 -2.38 6.12
CA ASN A 129 6.59 -2.03 7.26
C ASN A 129 6.56 -3.17 8.30
N ILE A 130 7.73 -3.66 8.69
CA ILE A 130 7.92 -4.77 9.62
C ILE A 130 8.51 -4.20 10.92
N PRO A 131 7.69 -3.91 11.95
CA PRO A 131 8.17 -3.30 13.19
C PRO A 131 9.23 -4.14 13.90
N GLY A 132 9.13 -5.47 13.81
CA GLY A 132 10.12 -6.36 14.42
C GLY A 132 11.52 -6.23 13.83
N ALA A 133 11.66 -5.70 12.61
CA ALA A 133 12.94 -5.49 11.94
C ALA A 133 13.53 -4.08 12.19
N ALA A 134 12.81 -3.19 12.88
CA ALA A 134 13.32 -1.86 13.24
C ALA A 134 14.17 -1.93 14.53
N SER A 135 15.12 -1.00 14.64
CA SER A 135 15.88 -0.72 15.86
C SER A 135 15.00 -0.03 16.90
N ASN A 136 15.46 -0.01 18.16
CA ASN A 136 14.81 0.75 19.23
C ASN A 136 15.87 1.57 20.01
N PRO A 137 15.94 2.90 19.83
CA PRO A 137 15.05 3.73 19.00
C PRO A 137 15.18 3.43 17.49
N PRO A 138 14.15 3.74 16.68
CA PRO A 138 14.20 3.52 15.23
C PRO A 138 15.34 4.27 14.55
N ASP A 139 16.06 3.60 13.67
CA ASP A 139 17.04 4.21 12.76
C ASP A 139 16.43 4.33 11.36
N TYR A 140 15.83 5.49 11.09
CA TYR A 140 15.17 5.76 9.81
C TYR A 140 16.12 5.77 8.60
N VAL A 141 17.44 5.77 8.82
CA VAL A 141 18.44 5.76 7.75
C VAL A 141 18.80 4.32 7.41
N HIS A 142 19.13 3.51 8.42
CA HIS A 142 19.74 2.19 8.22
C HIS A 142 18.79 1.01 8.40
N ASP A 143 17.70 1.15 9.15
CA ASP A 143 16.78 0.04 9.42
C ASP A 143 16.17 -0.49 8.11
N LYS A 144 16.44 -1.75 7.81
CA LYS A 144 15.85 -2.47 6.67
C LYS A 144 14.49 -3.06 7.06
N CYS A 145 13.57 -2.19 7.46
CA CYS A 145 12.27 -2.57 8.01
C CYS A 145 11.13 -2.59 6.99
N PHE A 146 11.39 -2.40 5.69
CA PHE A 146 10.38 -2.48 4.65
C PHE A 146 10.61 -3.71 3.76
N GLN A 147 9.69 -4.67 3.80
CA GLN A 147 9.80 -5.96 3.09
C GLN A 147 8.83 -6.00 1.90
N PRO A 148 9.28 -6.40 0.70
CA PRO A 148 8.39 -6.66 -0.45
C PRO A 148 7.41 -7.82 -0.25
N PHE A 149 6.15 -7.59 -0.63
CA PHE A 149 5.06 -8.58 -0.60
C PHE A 149 4.18 -8.48 -1.86
N GLU A 150 3.61 -9.62 -2.23
CA GLU A 150 2.35 -9.73 -2.99
C GLU A 150 1.19 -9.80 -1.99
N ILE A 151 0.16 -8.98 -2.20
CA ILE A 151 -1.07 -8.92 -1.41
C ILE A 151 -2.21 -9.32 -2.34
N ASN A 152 -2.93 -10.39 -2.02
CA ASN A 152 -4.08 -10.83 -2.78
C ASN A 152 -5.37 -10.35 -2.10
N LEU A 153 -6.06 -9.42 -2.78
CA LEU A 153 -7.25 -8.75 -2.28
C LEU A 153 -8.47 -9.68 -2.26
N TYR A 154 -8.51 -10.70 -3.11
CA TYR A 154 -9.66 -11.58 -3.25
C TYR A 154 -9.73 -12.63 -2.16
N ASN A 155 -8.59 -13.26 -1.84
CA ASN A 155 -8.50 -14.26 -0.78
C ASN A 155 -7.98 -13.70 0.56
N LYS A 156 -7.62 -12.40 0.59
CA LYS A 156 -7.10 -11.70 1.78
C LYS A 156 -5.82 -12.33 2.34
N SER A 157 -4.86 -12.64 1.46
CA SER A 157 -3.57 -13.22 1.84
C SER A 157 -2.38 -12.33 1.46
N CYS A 158 -1.27 -12.51 2.16
CA CYS A 158 0.01 -11.88 1.83
C CYS A 158 1.09 -12.93 1.61
N THR A 159 1.88 -12.79 0.56
CA THR A 159 3.01 -13.67 0.22
C THR A 159 4.27 -12.83 0.15
N LYS A 160 5.25 -13.14 1.01
CA LYS A 160 6.56 -12.49 0.98
C LYS A 160 7.24 -12.81 -0.35
N LEU A 161 7.76 -11.79 -1.02
CA LEU A 161 8.58 -11.97 -2.23
C LEU A 161 10.03 -12.29 -1.84
N ASP A 162 10.73 -13.03 -2.70
CA ASP A 162 12.16 -13.36 -2.52
C ASP A 162 13.06 -12.18 -2.89
N LEU A 163 12.85 -11.07 -2.20
CA LEU A 163 13.60 -9.83 -2.29
C LEU A 163 14.03 -9.42 -0.88
N SER A 164 15.21 -8.85 -0.73
CA SER A 164 15.68 -8.34 0.55
C SER A 164 14.80 -7.19 1.06
N ALA A 165 14.78 -6.99 2.37
CA ALA A 165 14.18 -5.79 2.93
C ALA A 165 15.01 -4.54 2.58
N THR A 166 14.37 -3.38 2.64
CA THR A 166 14.96 -2.06 2.34
C THR A 166 14.66 -1.08 3.46
N THR A 167 15.35 0.06 3.43
CA THR A 167 15.01 1.26 4.20
C THR A 167 13.88 2.04 3.51
N GLY A 168 13.09 2.76 4.31
CA GLY A 168 11.88 3.47 3.86
C GLY A 168 12.16 4.54 2.80
N TRP A 169 13.26 5.28 2.91
CA TRP A 169 13.60 6.33 1.93
C TRP A 169 14.04 5.79 0.56
N ALA A 170 14.43 4.51 0.49
CA ALA A 170 14.78 3.84 -0.76
C ALA A 170 13.62 3.04 -1.35
N ALA A 171 12.57 2.78 -0.56
CA ALA A 171 11.44 1.95 -0.94
C ALA A 171 10.61 2.67 -2.00
N THR A 172 10.81 2.30 -3.26
CA THR A 172 10.05 2.82 -4.39
C THR A 172 9.50 1.68 -5.21
N LEU A 173 8.36 1.89 -5.85
CA LEU A 173 7.65 0.82 -6.52
C LEU A 173 6.89 1.36 -7.72
N CYS A 174 7.00 0.68 -8.86
CA CYS A 174 6.10 0.90 -9.98
C CYS A 174 5.82 -0.40 -10.73
N LYS A 175 4.80 -0.34 -11.58
CA LYS A 175 4.50 -1.38 -12.57
C LYS A 175 5.04 -0.91 -13.93
N SER A 176 5.75 -1.78 -14.63
CA SER A 176 6.19 -1.56 -16.02
C SER A 176 5.75 -2.75 -16.86
N GLY A 177 4.81 -2.51 -17.77
CA GLY A 177 4.15 -3.60 -18.49
C GLY A 177 3.50 -4.61 -17.52
N ASN A 178 3.96 -5.86 -17.57
CA ASN A 178 3.52 -6.93 -16.68
C ASN A 178 4.43 -7.14 -15.46
N ASP A 179 5.54 -6.40 -15.38
CA ASP A 179 6.56 -6.55 -14.35
C ASP A 179 6.40 -5.50 -13.26
N ILE A 180 6.99 -5.81 -12.10
CA ILE A 180 6.99 -4.94 -10.93
C ILE A 180 8.42 -4.57 -10.60
N ILE A 181 8.70 -3.27 -10.54
CA ILE A 181 10.04 -2.73 -10.30
C ILE A 181 10.12 -2.24 -8.87
N PHE A 182 11.03 -2.81 -8.11
CA PHE A 182 11.30 -2.51 -6.71
C PHE A 182 12.60 -1.72 -6.61
N GLY A 183 12.53 -0.44 -6.24
CA GLY A 183 13.71 0.33 -5.86
C GLY A 183 14.06 0.07 -4.39
N MET A 184 15.33 -0.24 -4.14
CA MET A 184 15.79 -0.79 -2.88
C MET A 184 17.18 -0.27 -2.51
N SER A 185 17.43 -0.20 -1.20
CA SER A 185 18.76 -0.10 -0.63
C SER A 185 18.97 -1.31 0.27
N THR A 186 19.80 -2.25 -0.18
CA THR A 186 20.07 -3.54 0.47
C THR A 186 21.56 -3.68 0.77
N ASP A 187 21.94 -4.74 1.47
CA ASP A 187 23.36 -5.04 1.75
C ASP A 187 24.15 -5.40 0.47
N GLN A 188 23.45 -5.74 -0.62
CA GLN A 188 24.06 -6.04 -1.93
C GLN A 188 24.24 -4.77 -2.79
N GLY A 189 23.73 -3.62 -2.34
CA GLY A 189 23.82 -2.34 -3.03
C GLY A 189 22.47 -1.62 -3.14
N MET A 190 22.49 -0.51 -3.87
CA MET A 190 21.32 0.32 -4.13
C MET A 190 20.95 0.24 -5.62
N GLY A 191 19.64 0.25 -5.90
CA GLY A 191 19.16 0.19 -7.26
C GLY A 191 17.76 -0.39 -7.40
N TYR A 192 17.47 -0.91 -8.58
CA TYR A 192 16.16 -1.44 -8.96
C TYR A 192 16.25 -2.93 -9.26
N SER A 193 15.38 -3.70 -8.60
CA SER A 193 15.14 -5.12 -8.89
C SER A 193 13.85 -5.26 -9.68
N VAL A 194 13.78 -6.24 -10.58
CA VAL A 194 12.58 -6.56 -11.34
C VAL A 194 11.99 -7.87 -10.82
N TYR A 195 10.69 -7.89 -10.58
CA TYR A 195 9.92 -9.10 -10.34
C TYR A 195 9.02 -9.34 -11.54
N HIS A 196 9.02 -10.59 -12.03
CA HIS A 196 8.17 -11.06 -13.13
C HIS A 196 7.04 -11.94 -12.55
N PRO A 197 5.84 -11.39 -12.30
CA PRO A 197 4.75 -12.13 -11.67
C PRO A 197 4.30 -13.38 -12.44
N ALA A 198 4.42 -13.37 -13.76
CA ALA A 198 3.97 -14.47 -14.62
C ALA A 198 4.78 -15.76 -14.42
N THR A 199 6.08 -15.62 -14.14
CA THR A 199 7.03 -16.74 -13.98
C THR A 199 7.54 -16.88 -12.55
N ALA A 200 7.17 -15.96 -11.66
CA ALA A 200 7.70 -15.85 -10.30
C ALA A 200 9.25 -15.78 -10.25
N THR A 201 9.85 -15.08 -11.21
CA THR A 201 11.31 -14.90 -11.31
C THR A 201 11.73 -13.47 -10.99
N TYR A 202 13.01 -13.31 -10.64
CA TYR A 202 13.56 -12.05 -10.15
C TYR A 202 14.85 -11.68 -10.90
N GLU A 203 15.02 -10.40 -11.20
CA GLU A 203 16.30 -9.81 -11.58
C GLU A 203 16.75 -8.85 -10.46
N ILE A 204 17.60 -9.35 -9.58
CA ILE A 204 18.04 -8.62 -8.37
C ILE A 204 19.02 -7.51 -8.74
N LEU A 205 18.73 -6.27 -8.33
CA LEU A 205 19.53 -5.08 -8.60
C LEU A 205 19.98 -4.98 -10.08
N LYS A 206 19.03 -5.24 -10.99
CA LYS A 206 19.22 -5.16 -12.44
C LYS A 206 19.84 -3.83 -12.87
N VAL A 207 19.41 -2.74 -12.26
CA VAL A 207 20.02 -1.41 -12.42
C VAL A 207 20.59 -0.99 -11.07
N LYS A 208 21.91 -0.80 -11.00
CA LYS A 208 22.58 -0.29 -9.79
C LYS A 208 22.69 1.23 -9.84
N THR A 209 22.52 1.86 -8.69
CA THR A 209 22.61 3.32 -8.51
C THR A 209 23.67 3.65 -7.46
N SER A 210 24.34 4.80 -7.61
CA SER A 210 25.25 5.32 -6.58
C SER A 210 24.52 5.90 -5.38
N GLY A 211 23.28 6.36 -5.59
CA GLY A 211 22.40 6.89 -4.56
C GLY A 211 21.11 6.10 -4.39
N ALA A 212 20.29 6.56 -3.45
CA ALA A 212 18.96 6.06 -3.18
C ALA A 212 18.05 6.06 -4.41
N PRO A 213 17.35 4.96 -4.71
CA PRO A 213 16.11 5.04 -5.49
C PRO A 213 15.12 5.95 -4.75
N TYR A 214 14.66 7.03 -5.37
CA TYR A 214 13.75 8.00 -4.73
C TYR A 214 12.35 8.01 -5.33
N PHE A 215 12.24 7.93 -6.66
CA PHE A 215 10.96 7.82 -7.35
C PHE A 215 11.14 7.14 -8.70
N VAL A 216 10.20 6.28 -9.09
CA VAL A 216 10.10 5.69 -10.42
C VAL A 216 8.62 5.61 -10.78
N HIS A 217 8.24 6.16 -11.93
CA HIS A 217 6.84 6.15 -12.39
C HIS A 217 6.58 4.97 -13.33
N GLU A 218 7.43 4.83 -14.34
CA GLU A 218 7.43 3.74 -15.31
C GLU A 218 8.83 3.59 -15.91
N LEU A 219 9.16 2.37 -16.36
CA LEU A 219 10.26 2.14 -17.30
C LEU A 219 9.61 1.74 -18.64
N ARG A 220 10.01 2.38 -19.73
CA ARG A 220 9.53 2.07 -21.10
C ARG A 220 10.63 1.38 -21.90
#